data_AF-A0A7H9AUG7-F1
#
_entry.id   AF-A0A7H9AUG7-F1
#
_cell.length_a   1.000
_cell.length_b   1.000
_cell.length_c   1.000
_cell.angle_alpha   90.00
_cell.angle_beta   90.00
_cell.angle_gamma   90.00
#
_symmetry.space_group_name_H-M   'P 1'
#
loop_
_entity.id
_entity.type
_entity.pdbx_description
1 polymer ?
#
loop_
_entity_poly.entity_id
_entity_poly.type
_entity_poly.pdbx_seq_one_letter_code
_entity_poly.pdbx_strand_id
1 'polypeptide(L)' 'MENIYTKKQNDCKLVKAKPETVQFLLNYSKSLDIIEYGNVKFENNLN' A
#
# COMPACT_ATOMS: atom_id res chain seq x y z
N MET A 1 -18.37 1.77 -23.11
CA MET A 1 -17.57 1.55 -21.89
C MET A 1 -17.98 2.45 -20.72
N GLU A 2 -18.80 3.48 -20.93
CA GLU A 2 -19.14 4.47 -19.90
C GLU A 2 -20.10 3.96 -18.81
N ASN A 3 -21.03 3.05 -19.16
CA ASN A 3 -22.12 2.60 -18.29
C ASN A 3 -21.81 1.38 -17.40
N ILE A 4 -20.54 0.97 -17.31
CA ILE A 4 -20.12 -0.21 -16.52
C ILE A 4 -19.61 0.21 -15.13
N TYR A 5 -19.21 1.47 -14.96
CA TYR A 5 -18.70 2.03 -13.70
C TYR A 5 -19.81 2.57 -12.78
N THR A 6 -21.03 2.73 -13.30
CA THR A 6 -22.19 3.32 -12.61
C THR A 6 -23.16 2.30 -12.02
N LYS A 7 -22.89 0.99 -12.16
CA LYS A 7 -23.79 -0.04 -11.62
C LYS A 7 -23.55 -0.27 -10.12
N LYS A 8 -24.54 0.19 -9.34
CA LYS A 8 -24.81 -0.06 -7.90
C LYS A 8 -23.92 0.69 -6.91
N GLN A 9 -24.39 1.88 -6.52
CA GLN A 9 -23.86 2.67 -5.39
C GLN A 9 -24.37 2.23 -4.00
N ASN A 10 -25.31 1.28 -3.92
CA ASN A 10 -26.03 1.01 -2.65
C ASN A 10 -25.45 -0.12 -1.78
N ASP A 11 -24.38 -0.81 -2.21
CA ASP A 11 -23.70 -1.85 -1.43
C ASP A 11 -22.33 -1.37 -0.93
N CYS A 12 -22.31 -0.29 -0.15
CA CYS A 12 -21.09 0.14 0.54
C CYS A 12 -20.91 -0.71 1.81
N LYS A 13 -20.03 -1.71 1.75
CA LYS A 13 -19.61 -2.46 2.94
C LYS A 13 -18.42 -1.77 3.57
N LEU A 14 -18.56 -1.40 4.84
CA LEU A 14 -17.45 -0.87 5.62
C LEU A 14 -16.48 -2.03 5.93
N VAL A 15 -15.40 -2.10 5.15
CA VAL A 15 -14.33 -3.08 5.36
C VAL A 15 -13.23 -2.41 6.19
N LYS A 16 -12.83 -3.08 7.28
CA LYS A 16 -11.68 -2.67 8.08
C LYS A 16 -10.47 -3.53 7.71
N ALA A 17 -9.30 -2.92 7.65
CA ALA A 17 -8.06 -3.67 7.57
C ALA A 17 -7.90 -4.53 8.82
N LYS A 18 -7.37 -5.74 8.66
CA LYS A 18 -6.99 -6.58 9.80
C LYS A 18 -5.76 -5.97 10.50
N PRO A 19 -5.64 -6.06 11.83
CA PRO A 19 -4.47 -5.56 12.55
C PRO A 19 -3.15 -6.11 12.01
N GLU A 20 -3.12 -7.37 11.60
CA GLU A 20 -1.93 -8.03 11.03
C GLU A 20 -1.51 -7.39 9.70
N THR A 21 -2.48 -6.99 8.87
CA THR A 21 -2.21 -6.28 7.62
C THR A 21 -1.60 -4.90 7.90
N VAL A 22 -2.14 -4.19 8.89
CA VAL A 22 -1.59 -2.89 9.30
C VAL A 22 -0.17 -3.06 9.83
N GLN A 23 0.06 -4.06 10.69
CA GLN A 23 1.37 -4.35 11.26
C GLN A 23 2.38 -4.76 10.18
N PHE A 24 1.97 -5.59 9.22
CA PHE A 24 2.80 -5.97 8.08
C PHE A 24 3.25 -4.75 7.29
N LEU A 25 2.33 -3.86 6.91
CA LEU A 25 2.65 -2.66 6.15
C LEU A 25 3.57 -1.71 6.92
N LEU A 26 3.33 -1.55 8.23
CA LEU A 26 4.19 -0.72 9.08
C LEU A 26 5.60 -1.31 9.22
N ASN A 27 5.71 -2.62 9.42
CA ASN A 27 7.01 -3.29 9.52
C ASN A 27 7.77 -3.23 8.19
N TYR A 28 7.08 -3.47 7.07
CA TYR A 28 7.64 -3.36 5.73
C TYR A 28 8.14 -1.94 5.46
N SER A 29 7.33 -0.91 5.76
CA SER A 29 7.74 0.49 5.58
C SER A 29 8.96 0.85 6.43
N LYS A 30 9.13 0.24 7.61
CA LYS A 30 10.30 0.47 8.46
C LYS A 30 11.54 -0.28 7.99
N SER A 31 11.37 -1.40 7.28
CA SER A 31 12.49 -2.15 6.73
C SER A 31 12.99 -1.57 5.40
N LEU A 32 12.25 -0.64 4.79
CA LEU A 32 12.70 0.10 3.64
C LEU A 32 13.82 1.07 4.05
N ASP A 33 14.96 0.92 3.40
CA ASP A 33 16.13 1.78 3.52
C ASP A 33 16.39 2.46 2.18
N ILE A 34 16.54 3.78 2.20
CA ILE A 34 16.80 4.55 0.98
C ILE A 34 18.28 4.85 0.94
N ILE A 35 18.98 4.19 0.02
CA ILE A 35 20.41 4.38 -0.19
C ILE A 35 20.60 5.38 -1.33
N GLU A 36 21.34 6.46 -1.06
CA GLU A 36 21.68 7.47 -2.05
C GLU A 36 23.18 7.38 -2.39
N TYR A 37 23.49 7.23 -3.68
CA TYR A 37 24.86 7.23 -4.19
C TYR A 37 24.95 8.14 -5.42
N GLY A 38 25.67 9.26 -5.26
CA GLY A 38 25.70 10.31 -6.27
C GLY A 38 24.30 10.91 -6.47
N ASN A 39 23.80 10.90 -7.72
CA ASN A 39 22.45 11.36 -8.07
C ASN A 39 21.44 10.21 -8.21
N VAL A 40 21.77 9.00 -7.72
CA VAL A 40 20.89 7.82 -7.85
C VAL A 40 20.42 7.38 -6.47
N LYS A 41 19.11 7.10 -6.37
CA LYS A 41 18.45 6.59 -5.18
C LYS A 41 17.98 5.16 -5.40
N PHE A 42 18.21 4.31 -4.42
CA PHE A 42 17.79 2.91 -4.43
C PHE A 42 16.96 2.64 -3.18
N GLU A 43 15.88 1.89 -3.36
CA GLU A 43 15.10 1.34 -2.26
C GLU A 43 15.64 -0.06 -1.96
N ASN A 44 16.09 -0.25 -0.73
CA ASN A 44 16.53 -1.53 -0.22
C ASN A 44 15.55 -2.02 0.84
N ASN A 45 15.37 -3.33 0.97
CA ASN A 45 14.61 -3.91 2.06
C ASN A 45 15.59 -4.68 2.97
N LEU A 46 15.76 -4.20 4.19
CA LEU A 46 16.74 -4.75 5.16
C LEU A 46 16.20 -5.94 5.96
N ASN A 47 15.09 -6.53 5.54
CA ASN A 47 14.40 -7.65 6.22
C ASN A 47 14.81 -9.01 5.67
#